data_AF-W4P6K3-F1
#
_entry.id   AF-W4P6K3-F1
#
_cell.length_a   1.000
_cell.length_b   1.000
_cell.length_c   1.000
_cell.angle_alpha   90.00
_cell.angle_beta   90.00
_cell.angle_gamma   90.00
#
_symmetry.space_group_name_H-M   'P 1'
#
loop_
_entity.id
_entity.type
_entity.pdbx_description
1 polymer ?
#
loop_
_entity_poly.entity_id
_entity_poly.type
_entity_poly.pdbx_seq_one_letter_code
_entity_poly.pdbx_strand_id
1 'polypeptide(L)' 'MEPIRNFAQLTEHLKKQNRRQRIVVVCANDSHTEYAVSRALEEGFAELIMVATHR' A
#
# COMPACT_ATOMS: atom_id res chain seq x y z
N MET A 1 5.71 -13.45 -17.81
CA MET A 1 5.64 -12.22 -16.99
C MET A 1 6.97 -11.54 -17.14
N GLU A 2 6.99 -10.28 -17.59
CA GLU A 2 8.23 -9.52 -17.64
C GLU A 2 8.74 -9.25 -16.22
N PRO A 3 10.06 -9.31 -15.98
CA PRO A 3 10.62 -9.02 -14.67
C PRO A 3 10.36 -7.56 -14.28
N ILE A 4 9.91 -7.36 -13.04
CA ILE A 4 9.75 -6.02 -12.44
C ILE A 4 11.15 -5.49 -12.07
N ARG A 5 11.52 -4.34 -12.61
CA ARG A 5 12.86 -3.73 -12.45
C ARG A 5 12.87 -2.44 -11.64
N ASN A 6 11.71 -1.88 -11.35
CA ASN A 6 11.57 -0.65 -10.59
C ASN A 6 10.19 -0.55 -9.92
N PHE A 7 10.03 0.44 -9.04
CA PHE A 7 8.78 0.66 -8.31
C PHE A 7 7.60 1.04 -9.20
N ALA A 8 7.82 1.80 -10.28
CA ALA A 8 6.74 2.15 -11.19
C ALA A 8 6.12 0.90 -11.84
N GLN A 9 6.97 -0.03 -12.30
CA GLN A 9 6.54 -1.31 -12.85
C GLN A 9 5.83 -2.18 -11.79
N LEU A 10 6.30 -2.17 -10.55
CA LEU A 10 5.65 -2.88 -9.46
C LEU A 10 4.24 -2.34 -9.22
N THR A 11 4.11 -1.03 -9.06
CA THR A 11 2.84 -0.37 -8.75
C THR A 11 1.85 -0.51 -9.91
N GLU A 12 2.28 -0.35 -11.16
CA GLU A 12 1.44 -0.63 -12.32
C GLU A 12 0.97 -2.08 -12.37
N HIS A 13 1.85 -3.03 -12.04
CA HIS A 13 1.48 -4.43 -12.00
C HIS A 13 0.39 -4.68 -10.95
N LEU A 14 0.54 -4.14 -9.74
CA LEU A 14 -0.45 -4.28 -8.67
C LEU A 14 -1.79 -3.62 -9.04
N LYS A 15 -1.77 -2.44 -9.66
CA LYS A 15 -2.99 -1.74 -10.15
C LYS A 15 -3.76 -2.54 -11.19
N LYS A 16 -3.07 -3.31 -12.03
CA LYS A 16 -3.69 -4.17 -13.06
C LYS A 16 -4.25 -5.47 -12.47
N GLN A 17 -3.87 -5.85 -11.25
CA GLN A 17 -4.54 -6.96 -10.57
C GLN A 17 -5.96 -6.49 -10.23
N ASN A 18 -6.97 -7.21 -10.71
CA ASN A 18 -8.40 -6.86 -10.50
C ASN A 18 -8.85 -7.12 -9.04
N ARG A 19 -7.96 -6.90 -8.09
CA ARG A 19 -8.11 -7.12 -6.65
C ARG A 19 -7.23 -6.12 -5.93
N ARG A 20 -7.84 -5.40 -4.99
CA ARG A 20 -7.09 -4.59 -4.03
C ARG A 20 -6.49 -5.46 -2.93
N GLN A 21 -5.22 -5.26 -2.61
CA GLN A 21 -4.59 -5.96 -1.50
C GLN A 21 -5.08 -5.36 -0.19
N ARG A 22 -5.73 -6.18 0.64
CA ARG A 22 -6.15 -5.79 2.00
C ARG A 22 -4.99 -5.93 2.96
N ILE A 23 -4.56 -4.82 3.55
CA ILE A 23 -3.36 -4.74 4.39
C ILE A 23 -3.77 -4.19 5.76
N VAL A 24 -3.44 -4.92 6.82
CA VAL A 24 -3.57 -4.43 8.20
C VAL A 24 -2.31 -3.66 8.56
N VAL A 25 -2.48 -2.41 9.00
CA VAL A 25 -1.37 -1.53 9.40
C VAL A 25 -1.55 -1.23 10.88
N VAL A 26 -0.56 -1.61 11.70
CA VAL A 26 -0.58 -1.46 13.16
C VAL A 26 0.37 -0.32 13.55
N CYS A 27 -0.09 0.59 14.42
CA CYS A 27 0.73 1.69 14.95
C CYS A 27 1.38 2.55 13.85
N ALA A 28 0.59 3.03 12.89
CA ALA A 28 1.04 3.88 11.78
C ALA A 28 1.40 5.33 12.20
N ASN A 29 2.21 5.46 13.25
CA ASN A 29 2.49 6.74 13.89
C ASN A 29 3.84 7.36 13.43
N ASP A 30 4.59 6.66 12.59
CA ASP A 30 5.82 7.18 11.99
C ASP A 30 5.57 7.71 10.57
N SER A 31 6.35 8.72 10.19
CA SER A 31 6.20 9.43 8.91
C SER A 31 6.45 8.55 7.69
N HIS A 32 7.24 7.48 7.82
CA HIS A 32 7.49 6.57 6.70
C HIS A 32 6.28 5.68 6.43
N THR A 33 5.65 5.16 7.48
CA THR A 33 4.40 4.40 7.38
C THR A 33 3.28 5.27 6.84
N GLU A 34 3.14 6.51 7.33
CA GLU A 34 2.14 7.46 6.82
C GLU A 34 2.31 7.74 5.33
N TYR A 35 3.56 7.96 4.88
CA TYR A 35 3.87 8.12 3.46
C TYR A 35 3.50 6.87 2.65
N ALA A 36 3.88 5.68 3.10
CA ALA A 36 3.60 4.43 2.40
C ALA A 36 2.10 4.16 2.26
N VAL A 37 1.34 4.40 3.35
CA VAL A 37 -0.12 4.32 3.38
C VAL A 37 -0.74 5.29 2.38
N SER A 38 -0.34 6.56 2.42
CA SER A 38 -0.88 7.58 1.53
C SER A 38 -0.61 7.27 0.06
N ARG A 39 0.62 6.88 -0.28
CA ARG A 39 1.00 6.49 -1.64
C ARG A 39 0.24 5.25 -2.12
N ALA A 40 0.04 4.25 -1.27
CA ALA A 40 -0.68 3.04 -1.65
C ALA A 40 -2.17 3.32 -1.94
N LEU A 41 -2.77 4.26 -1.19
CA LEU A 41 -4.13 4.75 -1.44
C LEU A 41 -4.23 5.57 -2.73
N GLU A 42 -3.31 6.52 -2.95
CA GLU A 42 -3.25 7.34 -4.18
C GLU A 42 -3.11 6.48 -5.45
N GLU A 43 -2.31 5.42 -5.37
CA GLU A 43 -2.11 4.50 -6.49
C GLU A 43 -3.30 3.56 -6.70
N GLY A 44 -4.18 3.41 -5.69
CA GLY A 44 -5.45 2.69 -5.81
C GLY A 44 -5.35 1.16 -5.82
N PHE A 45 -4.20 0.60 -5.45
CA PHE A 45 -4.00 -0.85 -5.38
C PHE A 45 -4.27 -1.46 -4.00
N ALA A 46 -4.21 -0.66 -2.93
CA ALA A 46 -4.37 -1.16 -1.57
C ALA A 46 -5.71 -0.75 -0.93
N GLU A 47 -6.18 -1.60 -0.01
CA GLU A 47 -7.23 -1.31 0.95
C GLU A 47 -6.64 -1.52 2.35
N LEU A 48 -6.74 -0.51 3.21
CA LEU A 48 -5.97 -0.47 4.45
C LEU A 48 -6.90 -0.57 5.67
N ILE A 49 -6.53 -1.42 6.61
CA ILE A 49 -7.18 -1.56 7.92
C ILE A 49 -6.21 -1.02 8.96
N MET A 50 -6.50 0.18 9.46
CA MET A 50 -5.66 0.85 10.45
C MET A 50 -6.03 0.36 11.86
N VAL A 51 -5.03 -0.12 12.58
CA VAL A 51 -5.17 -0.57 13.98
C VAL A 51 -4.32 0.34 14.86
N ALA A 52 -5.01 1.10 15.69
CA ALA A 52 -4.41 1.95 16.71
C ALA A 52 -4.88 1.49 18.08
N THR A 53 -3.98 1.57 19.06
CA THR A 53 -4.34 1.36 20.47
C THR A 53 -4.90 2.67 21.01
N HIS A 54 -6.13 2.66 21.53
CA HIS A 54 -6.62 3.74 22.39
C HIS A 54 -5.82 3.70 23.69
N ARG A 55 -5.03 4.73 23.97
CA ARG A 55 -4.46 5.00 25.28
C ARG A 55 -4.88 6.37 25.75
#